data_AF-A0ABD1ZC73-F1
#
_entry.id   AF-A0ABD1ZC73-F1
#
_cell.length_a   1.000
_cell.length_b   1.000
_cell.length_c   1.000
_cell.angle_alpha   90.00
_cell.angle_beta   90.00
_cell.angle_gamma   90.00
#
_symmetry.space_group_name_H-M   'P 1'
#
loop_
_entity.id
_entity.type
_entity.pdbx_description
1 polymer ?
#
loop_
_entity_poly.entity_id
_entity_poly.type
_entity_poly.pdbx_seq_one_letter_code
_entity_poly.pdbx_strand_id
1 'polypeptide(L)'
;MAEGVVHRVGSARRDLDGGVPGVGNLYVKVVPPPDLNKNTEWFLYPGVWTTYLLIIVIGWLLIMSVFRCSAGTAWTVVNLLHFAVTYRFFHWKKGSPFAEDQGMYNKLTWWEQVDHGRQLTRNRKFLTVVPVVLYLIASHTTDYKSPVLLLNTIAVFVLLIAKFPHMHKQQNLPLYYSVACQADVSQQHFLAQEPQLRR
;
A
#
# COMPACT_ATOMS: atom_id res chain seq x y z
N MET A 1 28.28 -68.14 5.89
CA MET A 1 26.95 -67.89 6.49
C MET A 1 27.02 -66.46 7.04
N ALA A 2 26.45 -65.44 6.38
CA ALA A 2 25.02 -65.18 6.20
C ALA A 2 24.36 -64.78 7.55
N GLU A 3 23.67 -63.65 7.76
CA GLU A 3 23.44 -62.39 6.99
C GLU A 3 23.42 -61.22 8.02
N GLY A 4 23.05 -59.94 7.80
CA GLY A 4 22.58 -59.15 6.64
C GLY A 4 21.83 -57.89 7.13
N VAL A 5 22.16 -56.68 6.67
CA VAL A 5 21.55 -55.42 7.17
C VAL A 5 21.31 -54.38 6.05
N VAL A 6 20.06 -53.89 5.99
CA VAL A 6 19.52 -52.72 5.25
C VAL A 6 19.39 -52.79 3.72
N HIS A 7 18.13 -52.99 3.31
CA HIS A 7 17.58 -52.65 1.99
C HIS A 7 17.83 -51.19 1.60
N ARG A 8 18.21 -50.94 0.33
CA ARG A 8 18.10 -49.63 -0.32
C ARG A 8 17.28 -49.75 -1.60
N VAL A 9 15.95 -49.71 -1.47
CA VAL A 9 15.04 -49.76 -2.63
C VAL A 9 15.01 -48.40 -3.30
N GLY A 10 15.80 -48.23 -4.36
CA GLY A 10 15.66 -47.10 -5.27
C GLY A 10 14.35 -47.19 -6.04
N SER A 11 13.42 -46.28 -5.77
CA SER A 11 12.14 -46.21 -6.48
C SER A 11 12.34 -45.70 -7.91
N ALA A 12 12.39 -46.62 -8.87
CA ALA A 12 12.43 -46.30 -10.29
C ALA A 12 11.13 -45.58 -10.73
N ARG A 13 11.21 -44.27 -10.98
CA ARG A 13 10.31 -43.61 -11.94
C ARG A 13 11.05 -43.49 -13.26
N ARG A 14 10.63 -44.33 -14.20
CA ARG A 14 11.13 -44.42 -15.57
C ARG A 14 10.94 -43.10 -16.30
N ASP A 15 11.92 -42.79 -17.13
CA ASP A 15 11.89 -41.71 -18.10
C ASP A 15 10.70 -41.91 -19.06
N LEU A 16 9.88 -40.86 -19.17
CA LEU A 16 8.98 -40.65 -20.31
C LEU A 16 9.31 -39.30 -20.94
N ASP A 17 10.61 -39.06 -21.17
CA ASP A 17 11.09 -37.96 -22.00
C ASP A 17 11.00 -38.37 -23.47
N GLY A 18 9.76 -38.47 -23.95
CA GLY A 18 9.44 -38.66 -25.36
C GLY A 18 9.71 -37.38 -26.13
N GLY A 19 11.00 -37.10 -26.37
CA GLY A 19 11.45 -35.82 -26.90
C GLY A 19 10.81 -35.45 -28.23
N VAL A 20 10.12 -34.31 -28.25
CA VAL A 20 9.99 -33.48 -29.45
C VAL A 20 11.23 -32.57 -29.48
N PRO A 21 12.23 -32.83 -30.34
CA PRO A 21 13.43 -32.00 -30.39
C PRO A 21 13.09 -30.65 -31.02
N GLY A 22 13.30 -29.56 -30.29
CA GLY A 22 13.33 -28.21 -30.89
C GLY A 22 12.52 -27.10 -30.22
N VAL A 23 11.80 -27.34 -29.12
CA VAL A 23 11.22 -26.25 -28.31
C VAL A 23 11.68 -26.39 -26.87
N GLY A 24 12.92 -25.99 -26.63
CA GLY A 24 13.40 -25.75 -25.26
C GLY A 24 12.46 -24.76 -24.59
N ASN A 25 11.95 -25.12 -23.41
CA ASN A 25 10.87 -24.40 -22.75
C ASN A 25 11.40 -23.09 -22.14
N LEU A 26 11.69 -22.13 -23.02
CA LEU A 26 12.24 -20.82 -22.70
C LEU A 26 11.12 -19.90 -22.21
N TYR A 27 10.41 -20.34 -21.17
CA TYR A 27 9.86 -19.40 -20.20
C TYR A 27 11.06 -18.66 -19.60
N VAL A 28 11.51 -17.60 -20.30
CA VAL A 28 12.23 -16.53 -19.64
C VAL A 28 11.33 -16.15 -18.48
N LYS A 29 11.79 -16.43 -17.26
CA LYS A 29 11.14 -15.92 -16.07
C LYS A 29 11.39 -14.43 -16.08
N VAL A 30 10.56 -13.72 -16.86
CA VAL A 30 10.39 -12.29 -16.78
C VAL A 30 9.89 -12.08 -15.36
N VAL A 31 10.85 -11.86 -14.45
CA VAL A 31 10.56 -11.20 -13.20
C VAL A 31 10.01 -9.86 -13.66
N PRO A 32 8.69 -9.59 -13.53
CA PRO A 32 8.22 -8.28 -13.90
C PRO A 32 9.05 -7.24 -13.15
N PRO A 33 9.40 -6.11 -13.77
CA PRO A 33 9.75 -4.96 -12.96
C PRO A 33 8.63 -4.83 -11.92
N PRO A 34 8.93 -4.74 -10.62
CA PRO A 34 7.87 -4.68 -9.60
C PRO A 34 6.91 -3.56 -10.03
N ASP A 35 5.64 -3.92 -10.22
CA ASP A 35 4.58 -3.00 -10.70
C ASP A 35 4.38 -1.94 -9.62
N LEU A 36 5.19 -0.89 -9.75
CA LEU A 36 5.48 0.07 -8.70
C LEU A 36 4.61 1.28 -8.94
N ASN A 37 3.36 1.16 -8.47
CA ASN A 37 2.34 2.20 -8.42
C ASN A 37 2.98 3.58 -8.14
N LYS A 38 3.11 4.39 -9.19
CA LYS A 38 3.86 5.66 -9.13
C LYS A 38 3.20 6.66 -8.19
N ASN A 39 1.89 6.56 -8.05
CA ASN A 39 1.08 7.36 -7.13
C ASN A 39 1.38 7.09 -5.64
N THR A 40 2.00 5.96 -5.26
CA THR A 40 2.30 5.62 -3.86
C THR A 40 3.72 5.12 -3.61
N GLU A 41 4.56 4.95 -4.65
CA GLU A 41 5.95 4.47 -4.51
C GLU A 41 6.81 5.32 -3.57
N TRP A 42 6.50 6.62 -3.48
CA TRP A 42 7.23 7.56 -2.65
C TRP A 42 7.17 7.21 -1.16
N PHE A 43 6.15 6.50 -0.68
CA PHE A 43 6.11 5.97 0.70
C PHE A 43 7.21 4.95 1.02
N LEU A 44 7.95 4.45 0.02
CA LEU A 44 9.09 3.57 0.26
C LEU A 44 10.34 4.33 0.74
N TYR A 45 10.44 5.65 0.50
CA TYR A 45 11.60 6.44 0.91
C TYR A 45 11.53 6.81 2.40
N PRO A 46 12.53 6.44 3.24
CA PRO A 46 12.48 6.69 4.69
C PRO A 46 12.31 8.17 5.08
N GLY A 47 12.83 9.10 4.27
CA GLY A 47 12.73 10.54 4.52
C GLY A 47 11.31 11.11 4.47
N VAL A 48 10.35 10.39 3.86
CA VAL A 48 8.95 10.82 3.77
C VAL A 48 8.30 10.93 5.14
N TRP A 49 8.59 10.03 6.07
CA TRP A 49 8.03 10.10 7.42
C TRP A 49 8.56 11.30 8.20
N THR A 50 9.86 11.57 8.10
CA THR A 50 10.49 12.73 8.72
C THR A 50 9.90 14.02 8.16
N THR A 51 9.75 14.11 6.84
CA THR A 51 9.14 15.25 6.16
C THR A 51 7.67 15.43 6.56
N TYR A 52 6.92 14.34 6.69
CA TYR A 52 5.53 14.34 7.14
C TYR A 52 5.37 14.88 8.57
N LEU A 53 6.21 14.42 9.51
CA LEU A 53 6.24 14.93 10.88
C LEU A 53 6.68 16.41 10.92
N LEU A 54 7.65 16.80 10.08
CA LEU A 54 8.10 18.18 9.98
C LEU A 54 7.00 19.11 9.46
N ILE A 55 6.23 18.69 8.45
CA ILE A 55 5.07 19.44 7.93
C ILE A 55 4.01 19.64 9.03
N ILE A 56 3.75 18.63 9.86
CA ILE A 56 2.83 18.72 11.00
C ILE A 56 3.31 19.76 12.03
N VAL A 57 4.59 19.72 12.41
CA VAL A 57 5.17 20.65 13.39
C VAL A 57 5.24 22.08 12.84
N ILE A 58 5.64 22.27 11.58
CA ILE A 58 5.63 23.58 10.91
C ILE A 58 4.21 24.11 10.81
N GLY A 59 3.23 23.28 10.44
CA GLY A 59 1.81 23.65 10.40
C GLY A 59 1.30 24.13 11.75
N TRP A 60 1.66 23.45 12.84
CA TRP A 60 1.35 23.87 14.21
C TRP A 60 1.97 25.24 14.55
N LEU A 61 3.25 25.44 14.26
CA LEU A 61 3.94 26.73 14.47
C LEU A 61 3.29 27.87 13.66
N LEU A 62 2.92 27.61 12.40
CA LEU A 62 2.22 28.57 11.54
C LEU A 62 0.85 28.94 12.10
N ILE A 63 0.06 27.96 12.57
CA ILE A 63 -1.26 28.21 13.17
C ILE A 63 -1.14 29.05 14.44
N MET A 64 -0.18 28.74 15.33
CA MET A 64 0.07 29.59 16.50
C MET A 64 0.51 31.00 16.11
N SER A 65 1.42 31.14 15.14
CA SER A 65 1.97 32.43 14.70
C SER A 65 0.92 33.34 14.06
N VAL A 66 0.11 32.79 13.14
CA VAL A 66 -0.91 33.53 12.38
C VAL A 66 -2.12 33.87 13.24
N PHE A 67 -2.67 32.89 13.98
CA PHE A 67 -3.91 33.08 14.74
C PHE A 67 -3.68 33.56 16.18
N ARG A 68 -2.42 33.64 16.64
CA ARG A 68 -2.04 34.01 18.02
C ARG A 68 -2.82 33.27 19.11
N CYS A 69 -3.13 32.01 18.84
CA CYS A 69 -3.92 31.15 19.72
C CYS A 69 -3.04 30.33 20.67
N SER A 70 -3.63 29.71 21.69
CA SER A 70 -2.90 28.84 22.61
C SER A 70 -2.40 27.56 21.91
N ALA A 71 -1.35 26.95 22.46
CA ALA A 71 -0.78 25.70 21.96
C ALA A 71 -1.82 24.58 21.76
N GLY A 72 -2.77 24.43 22.70
CA GLY A 72 -3.85 23.44 22.62
C GLY A 72 -4.90 23.73 21.56
N THR A 73 -5.24 25.00 21.35
CA THR A 73 -6.09 25.42 20.23
C THR A 73 -5.40 25.10 18.90
N ALA A 74 -4.11 25.42 18.77
CA ALA A 74 -3.34 25.10 17.57
C ALA A 74 -3.26 23.59 17.30
N TRP A 75 -3.01 22.76 18.33
CA TRP A 75 -3.02 21.30 18.17
C TRP A 75 -4.38 20.73 17.76
N THR A 76 -5.47 21.30 18.27
CA THR A 76 -6.83 20.95 17.85
C THR A 76 -7.06 21.28 16.37
N VAL A 77 -6.67 22.49 15.92
CA VAL A 77 -6.78 22.88 14.51
C VAL A 77 -5.92 21.97 13.62
N VAL A 78 -4.69 21.65 14.02
CA VAL A 78 -3.83 20.69 13.31
C VAL A 78 -4.47 19.31 13.22
N ASN A 79 -5.05 18.80 14.31
CA ASN A 79 -5.74 17.50 14.33
C ASN A 79 -6.94 17.46 13.36
N LEU A 80 -7.77 18.51 13.36
CA LEU A 80 -8.94 18.62 12.47
C LEU A 80 -8.57 18.85 10.99
N LEU A 81 -7.53 19.64 10.71
CA LEU A 81 -7.00 19.81 9.35
C LEU A 81 -6.35 18.52 8.83
N HIS A 82 -5.53 17.87 9.65
CA HIS A 82 -4.95 16.56 9.36
C HIS A 82 -6.06 15.53 9.07
N PHE A 83 -7.12 15.52 9.88
CA PHE A 83 -8.32 14.71 9.63
C PHE A 83 -8.91 14.96 8.24
N ALA A 84 -9.29 16.21 7.93
CA ALA A 84 -9.97 16.54 6.68
C ALA A 84 -9.09 16.23 5.46
N VAL A 85 -7.81 16.62 5.50
CA VAL A 85 -6.83 16.41 4.43
C VAL A 85 -6.56 14.92 4.24
N THR A 86 -6.18 14.19 5.29
CA THR A 86 -5.82 12.77 5.14
C THR A 86 -7.02 11.91 4.78
N TYR A 87 -8.23 12.20 5.29
CA TYR A 87 -9.44 11.50 4.86
C TYR A 87 -9.72 11.75 3.37
N ARG A 88 -9.63 13.01 2.91
CA ARG A 88 -9.85 13.37 1.50
C ARG A 88 -8.87 12.70 0.55
N PHE A 89 -7.58 12.67 0.88
CA PHE A 89 -6.56 12.05 0.03
C PHE A 89 -6.57 10.52 0.13
N PHE A 90 -6.54 9.95 1.33
CA PHE A 90 -6.41 8.49 1.46
C PHE A 90 -7.69 7.73 1.16
N HIS A 91 -8.87 8.25 1.53
CA HIS A 91 -10.12 7.48 1.53
C HIS A 91 -11.16 7.96 0.51
N TRP A 92 -11.02 9.16 -0.04
CA TRP A 92 -11.92 9.66 -1.10
C TRP A 92 -11.30 9.67 -2.50
N LYS A 93 -10.04 10.11 -2.64
CA LYS A 93 -9.35 10.13 -3.95
C LYS A 93 -9.08 8.70 -4.42
N LYS A 94 -9.49 8.41 -5.66
CA LYS A 94 -9.30 7.16 -6.38
C LYS A 94 -8.52 7.38 -7.67
N GLY A 95 -7.97 6.31 -8.23
CA GLY A 95 -7.16 6.37 -9.45
C GLY A 95 -5.74 6.87 -9.22
N SER A 96 -5.05 7.08 -10.33
CA SER A 96 -3.70 7.62 -10.41
C SER A 96 -3.66 8.70 -11.51
N PRO A 97 -2.85 9.77 -11.35
CA PRO A 97 -2.60 10.75 -12.41
C PRO A 97 -1.55 10.29 -13.43
N PHE A 98 -0.86 9.17 -13.20
CA PHE A 98 0.22 8.66 -14.04
C PHE A 98 -0.33 7.81 -15.19
N ALA A 99 0.21 8.01 -16.40
CA ALA A 99 -0.24 7.32 -17.61
C ALA A 99 0.20 5.84 -17.62
N GLU A 100 1.34 5.57 -16.98
CA GLU A 100 1.95 4.26 -16.78
C GLU A 100 1.04 3.31 -15.99
N ASP A 101 0.22 3.86 -15.09
CA ASP A 101 -0.72 3.11 -14.26
C ASP A 101 -2.00 2.67 -15.04
N GLN A 102 -2.13 2.99 -16.34
CA GLN A 102 -3.16 2.58 -17.32
C GLN A 102 -4.60 2.40 -16.80
N GLY A 103 -5.03 3.22 -15.84
CA GLY A 103 -6.36 3.12 -15.22
C GLY A 103 -6.56 1.93 -14.27
N MET A 104 -5.53 1.12 -14.01
CA MET A 104 -5.55 -0.05 -13.11
C MET A 104 -6.08 0.30 -11.72
N TYR A 105 -5.69 1.46 -11.21
CA TYR A 105 -6.08 1.92 -9.87
C TYR A 105 -7.38 2.76 -9.83
N ASN A 106 -8.11 2.91 -10.95
CA ASN A 106 -9.29 3.80 -11.04
C ASN A 106 -10.41 3.49 -10.02
N LYS A 107 -10.53 2.23 -9.60
CA LYS A 107 -11.53 1.81 -8.58
C LYS A 107 -11.00 1.91 -7.14
N LEU A 108 -9.68 2.02 -6.97
CA LEU A 108 -8.95 1.92 -5.70
C LEU A 108 -8.61 3.30 -5.15
N THR A 109 -8.91 3.49 -3.87
CA THR A 109 -8.49 4.66 -3.10
C THR A 109 -6.97 4.68 -2.90
N TRP A 110 -6.38 5.84 -2.61
CA TRP A 110 -4.96 5.90 -2.27
C TRP A 110 -4.60 5.02 -1.06
N TRP A 111 -5.50 4.88 -0.07
CA TRP A 111 -5.30 3.95 1.05
C TRP A 111 -5.23 2.49 0.60
N GLU A 112 -5.96 2.09 -0.43
CA GLU A 112 -5.89 0.73 -0.98
C GLU A 112 -4.63 0.52 -1.83
N GLN A 113 -4.16 1.57 -2.51
CA GLN A 113 -2.94 1.53 -3.33
C GLN A 113 -1.65 1.39 -2.50
N VAL A 114 -1.54 2.09 -1.35
CA VAL A 114 -0.33 2.08 -0.49
C VAL A 114 0.13 0.66 -0.16
N ASP A 115 1.43 0.39 -0.32
CA ASP A 115 2.07 -0.92 -0.13
C ASP A 115 1.33 -2.08 -0.87
N HIS A 116 0.75 -1.80 -2.04
CA HIS A 116 -0.01 -2.77 -2.86
C HIS A 116 -1.16 -3.45 -2.08
N GLY A 117 -1.86 -2.70 -1.23
CA GLY A 117 -2.97 -3.22 -0.41
C GLY A 117 -2.56 -4.12 0.76
N ARG A 118 -1.26 -4.38 0.98
CA ARG A 118 -0.78 -5.26 2.06
C ARG A 118 -1.06 -4.63 3.41
N GLN A 119 -1.73 -5.36 4.29
CA GLN A 119 -2.12 -4.89 5.62
C GLN A 119 -0.96 -4.95 6.62
N LEU A 120 -1.05 -4.15 7.70
CA LEU A 120 -0.10 -4.14 8.83
C LEU A 120 1.39 -3.89 8.48
N THR A 121 1.64 -3.34 7.30
CA THR A 121 2.95 -2.84 6.85
C THR A 121 3.46 -1.69 7.70
N ARG A 122 4.76 -1.38 7.59
CA ARG A 122 5.40 -0.33 8.38
C ARG A 122 4.80 1.06 8.08
N ASN A 123 4.54 1.36 6.80
CA ASN A 123 3.91 2.60 6.35
C ASN A 123 2.45 2.72 6.84
N ARG A 124 1.62 1.68 6.67
CA ARG A 124 0.24 1.71 7.20
C ARG A 124 0.18 1.88 8.71
N LYS A 125 1.09 1.23 9.46
CA LYS A 125 1.22 1.43 10.90
C LYS A 125 1.55 2.87 11.23
N PHE A 126 2.57 3.46 10.60
CA PHE A 126 2.92 4.87 10.77
C PHE A 126 1.72 5.80 10.48
N LEU A 127 1.09 5.66 9.31
CA LEU A 127 -0.06 6.47 8.88
C LEU A 127 -1.34 6.26 9.74
N THR A 128 -1.38 5.21 10.55
CA THR A 128 -2.47 4.96 11.51
C THR A 128 -2.13 5.48 12.91
N VAL A 129 -0.85 5.43 13.32
CA VAL A 129 -0.39 5.90 14.63
C VAL A 129 -0.35 7.43 14.71
N VAL A 130 0.07 8.15 13.66
CA VAL A 130 0.14 9.64 13.71
C VAL A 130 -1.19 10.32 14.10
N PRO A 131 -2.37 10.00 13.51
CA PRO A 131 -3.62 10.61 13.94
C PRO A 131 -4.00 10.26 15.39
N VAL A 132 -3.59 9.10 15.93
CA VAL A 132 -3.78 8.77 17.35
C VAL A 132 -2.91 9.64 18.24
N VAL A 133 -1.64 9.83 17.88
CA VAL A 133 -0.71 10.71 18.62
C VAL A 133 -1.18 12.17 18.58
N LEU A 134 -1.63 12.67 17.42
CA LEU A 134 -2.22 14.01 17.28
C LEU A 134 -3.45 14.19 18.16
N TYR A 135 -4.36 13.22 18.17
CA TYR A 135 -5.53 13.22 19.06
C TYR A 135 -5.13 13.31 20.54
N LEU A 136 -4.15 12.51 20.98
CA LEU A 136 -3.68 12.51 22.37
C LEU A 136 -3.05 13.86 22.75
N ILE A 137 -2.19 14.42 21.90
CA ILE A 137 -1.57 15.73 22.12
C ILE A 137 -2.64 16.83 22.19
N ALA A 138 -3.57 16.88 21.22
CA ALA A 138 -4.63 17.88 21.19
C ALA A 138 -5.57 17.78 22.41
N SER A 139 -5.90 16.56 22.84
CA SER A 139 -6.77 16.33 24.01
C SER A 139 -6.09 16.70 25.32
N HIS A 140 -4.81 16.33 25.48
CA HIS A 140 -4.02 16.66 26.67
C HIS A 140 -3.76 18.16 26.79
N THR A 141 -3.37 18.83 25.70
CA THR A 141 -3.07 20.27 25.69
C THR A 141 -4.32 21.17 25.74
N THR A 142 -5.53 20.60 25.73
CA THR A 142 -6.80 21.32 25.92
C THR A 142 -7.49 20.97 27.24
N ASP A 143 -6.76 20.35 28.18
CA ASP A 143 -7.26 19.92 29.50
C ASP A 143 -8.51 19.02 29.41
N TYR A 144 -8.65 18.24 28.34
CA TYR A 144 -9.81 17.37 28.09
C TYR A 144 -11.18 18.10 28.08
N LYS A 145 -11.20 19.41 27.76
CA LYS A 145 -12.43 20.23 27.75
C LYS A 145 -13.48 19.65 26.79
N SER A 146 -14.64 19.30 27.37
CA SER A 146 -15.70 18.48 26.76
C SER A 146 -16.01 18.73 25.27
N PRO A 147 -16.32 19.96 24.79
CA PRO A 147 -16.70 20.16 23.39
C PRO A 147 -15.53 19.96 22.41
N VAL A 148 -14.31 20.34 22.80
CA VAL A 148 -13.10 20.18 21.97
C VAL A 148 -12.65 18.72 21.97
N LEU A 149 -12.73 18.06 23.13
CA LEU A 149 -12.47 16.63 23.26
C LEU A 149 -13.38 15.82 22.34
N LEU A 150 -14.70 16.05 22.36
CA LEU A 150 -15.67 15.34 21.53
C LEU A 150 -15.36 15.46 20.03
N LEU A 151 -15.05 16.66 19.54
CA LEU A 151 -14.68 16.90 18.14
C LEU A 151 -13.40 16.14 17.76
N ASN A 152 -12.38 16.20 18.62
CA ASN A 152 -11.13 15.47 18.43
C ASN A 152 -11.34 13.94 18.44
N THR A 153 -12.23 13.43 19.31
CA THR A 153 -12.57 12.00 19.41
C THR A 153 -13.32 11.51 18.16
N ILE A 154 -14.31 12.26 17.67
CA ILE A 154 -15.05 11.90 16.45
C ILE A 154 -14.10 11.85 15.24
N ALA A 155 -13.21 12.84 15.11
CA ALA A 155 -12.23 12.90 14.04
C ALA A 155 -11.30 11.67 14.03
N VAL A 156 -10.68 11.32 15.16
CA VAL A 156 -9.79 10.15 15.21
C VAL A 156 -10.55 8.84 15.00
N PHE A 157 -11.76 8.71 15.56
CA PHE A 157 -12.58 7.50 15.42
C PHE A 157 -12.96 7.20 13.96
N VAL A 158 -13.40 8.23 13.22
CA VAL A 158 -13.75 8.10 11.79
C VAL A 158 -12.51 7.73 10.95
N LEU A 159 -11.34 8.32 11.22
CA LEU A 159 -10.10 7.94 10.53
C LEU A 159 -9.68 6.50 10.81
N LEU A 160 -9.78 6.05 12.07
CA LEU A 160 -9.40 4.69 12.45
C LEU A 160 -10.32 3.67 11.80
N ILE A 161 -11.64 3.88 11.83
CA ILE A 161 -12.62 3.04 11.11
C ILE A 161 -12.26 2.93 9.63
N ALA A 162 -11.99 4.06 8.96
CA ALA A 162 -11.62 4.06 7.55
C ALA A 162 -10.29 3.33 7.27
N LYS A 163 -9.42 3.15 8.28
CA LYS A 163 -8.14 2.43 8.15
C LYS A 163 -8.21 0.94 8.52
N PHE A 164 -9.25 0.48 9.21
CA PHE A 164 -9.38 -0.92 9.60
C PHE A 164 -9.72 -1.82 8.39
N PRO A 165 -9.10 -3.02 8.28
CA PRO A 165 -9.26 -3.89 7.11
C PRO A 165 -10.66 -4.52 6.99
N HIS A 166 -11.49 -4.45 8.03
CA HIS A 166 -12.79 -5.14 8.10
C HIS A 166 -13.85 -4.64 7.10
N MET A 167 -13.66 -3.46 6.49
CA MET A 167 -14.57 -2.91 5.48
C MET A 167 -14.24 -3.34 4.04
N HIS A 168 -13.08 -3.96 3.81
CA HIS A 168 -12.62 -4.34 2.46
C HIS A 168 -12.87 -5.85 2.23
N LYS A 169 -13.99 -6.18 1.58
CA LYS A 169 -14.26 -7.57 1.18
C LYS A 169 -13.15 -8.08 0.25
N GLN A 170 -12.52 -9.17 0.67
CA GLN A 170 -11.50 -9.96 -0.03
C GLN A 170 -10.13 -9.29 -0.24
N GLN A 171 -9.25 -9.62 0.72
CA GLN A 171 -7.80 -9.40 0.75
C GLN A 171 -6.99 -10.07 -0.41
N ASN A 172 -7.69 -10.65 -1.40
CA ASN A 172 -7.12 -11.34 -2.57
C ASN A 172 -7.04 -10.45 -3.84
N LEU A 173 -7.62 -9.25 -3.79
CA LEU A 173 -7.59 -8.29 -4.91
C LEU A 173 -6.17 -7.96 -5.44
N PRO A 174 -5.11 -7.84 -4.61
CA PRO A 174 -3.77 -7.54 -5.10
C PRO A 174 -3.18 -8.63 -6.02
N LEU A 175 -3.45 -9.91 -5.72
CA LEU A 175 -2.97 -11.01 -6.55
C LEU A 175 -3.70 -11.04 -7.89
N TYR A 176 -5.03 -10.80 -7.88
CA TYR A 176 -5.84 -10.77 -9.09
C TYR A 176 -5.43 -9.63 -10.04
N TYR A 177 -5.26 -8.39 -9.54
CA TYR A 177 -4.86 -7.26 -10.38
C TYR A 177 -3.42 -7.37 -10.87
N SER A 178 -2.48 -7.84 -10.04
CA SER A 178 -1.08 -8.01 -10.48
C SER A 178 -0.94 -9.12 -11.52
N VAL A 179 -1.68 -10.23 -11.40
CA VAL A 179 -1.71 -11.29 -12.41
C VAL A 179 -2.44 -10.83 -13.69
N ALA A 180 -3.51 -10.05 -13.57
CA ALA A 180 -4.19 -9.48 -14.74
C ALA A 180 -3.31 -8.47 -15.50
N CYS A 181 -2.58 -7.61 -14.77
CA CYS A 181 -1.57 -6.70 -15.34
C CYS A 181 -0.51 -7.49 -16.12
N GLN A 182 0.04 -8.54 -15.49
CA GLN A 182 1.04 -9.41 -16.10
C GLN A 182 0.53 -10.07 -17.39
N ALA A 183 -0.72 -10.52 -17.39
CA ALA A 183 -1.36 -11.14 -18.55
C ALA A 183 -1.55 -10.14 -19.71
N ASP A 184 -2.09 -8.95 -19.44
CA ASP A 184 -2.36 -7.93 -20.45
C ASP A 184 -1.06 -7.36 -21.04
N VAL A 185 -0.08 -7.01 -20.20
CA VAL A 185 1.25 -6.56 -20.64
C VAL A 185 1.97 -7.65 -21.45
N SER A 186 1.91 -8.91 -21.01
CA SER A 186 2.48 -10.03 -21.78
C SER A 186 1.77 -10.24 -23.13
N GLN A 187 0.46 -10.01 -23.19
CA GLN A 187 -0.34 -10.12 -24.41
C GLN A 187 -0.05 -8.96 -25.38
N GLN A 188 0.10 -7.74 -24.88
CA GLN A 188 0.52 -6.57 -25.68
C GLN A 188 1.94 -6.76 -26.25
N HIS A 189 2.89 -7.26 -25.46
CA HIS A 189 4.23 -7.59 -25.94
C HIS A 189 4.21 -8.70 -27.01
N PHE A 190 3.40 -9.74 -26.84
CA PHE A 190 3.24 -10.80 -27.85
C PHE A 190 2.65 -10.27 -29.16
N LEU A 191 1.60 -9.45 -29.10
CA LEU A 191 0.99 -8.83 -30.27
C LEU A 191 1.93 -7.84 -30.98
N ALA A 192 2.81 -7.16 -30.25
CA ALA A 192 3.85 -6.30 -30.83
C ALA A 192 4.97 -7.09 -31.55
N GLN A 193 5.16 -8.37 -31.20
CA GLN A 193 6.15 -9.25 -31.84
C GLN A 193 5.56 -10.07 -33.00
N GLU A 194 4.24 -10.25 -33.06
CA GLU A 194 3.55 -11.00 -34.12
C GLU A 194 3.97 -10.59 -35.57
N PRO A 195 4.16 -9.30 -35.91
CA PRO A 195 4.59 -8.88 -37.25
C PRO A 195 6.04 -9.25 -37.61
N GLN A 196 6.88 -9.57 -36.62
CA GLN A 196 8.26 -10.01 -36.85
C GLN A 196 8.39 -11.53 -36.91
N LEU A 197 7.44 -12.26 -36.31
CA LEU A 197 7.37 -13.73 -36.34
C LEU A 197 6.63 -14.28 -37.58
N ARG A 198 5.94 -13.41 -38.34
CA ARG A 198 5.25 -13.76 -39.59
C ARG A 198 6.09 -13.55 -40.87
N ARG A 199 7.41 -13.52 -40.75
CA ARG A 199 8.37 -13.34 -41.85
C ARG A 199 9.33 -14.53 -41.99
#